data_AF-A0A972I4B5-F1
#
_entry.id   AF-A0A972I4B5-F1
#
_cell.length_a   1.000
_cell.length_b   1.000
_cell.length_c   1.000
_cell.angle_alpha   90.00
_cell.angle_beta   90.00
_cell.angle_gamma   90.00
#
_symmetry.space_group_name_H-M   'P 1'
#
loop_
_entity.id
_entity.type
_entity.pdbx_description
1 polymer ?
#
loop_
_entity_poly.entity_id
_entity_poly.type
_entity_poly.pdbx_seq_one_letter_code
_entity_poly.pdbx_strand_id
1 'polypeptide(L)' 'MGKPTYEDSFNLYKVGDINVYVLKWLRTRDEEIRITLSRFLWTKYLYVDGISF' A
#
# COMPACT_ATOMS: atom_id res chain seq x y z
N MET A 1 -1.03 -15.56 3.51
CA MET A 1 -1.95 -14.42 3.70
C MET A 1 -1.25 -13.17 3.20
N GLY A 2 -1.83 -12.43 2.26
CA GLY A 2 -1.25 -11.21 1.69
C GLY A 2 -1.50 -10.99 0.20
N LYS A 3 -1.79 -12.05 -0.56
CA LYS A 3 -2.17 -11.97 -1.98
C LYS A 3 -3.70 -11.76 -2.09
N PRO A 4 -4.18 -10.75 -2.84
CA PRO A 4 -5.61 -10.56 -3.06
C PRO A 4 -6.20 -11.70 -3.92
N THR A 5 -7.45 -12.04 -3.67
CA THR A 5 -8.16 -13.13 -4.37
C THR A 5 -8.40 -12.85 -5.85
N TYR A 6 -8.45 -11.56 -6.23
CA TYR A 6 -8.77 -11.10 -7.59
C TYR A 6 -7.64 -10.22 -8.14
N GLU A 7 -6.50 -10.82 -8.48
CA GLU A 7 -5.28 -10.12 -8.88
C GLU A 7 -5.47 -9.18 -10.08
N ASP A 8 -6.37 -9.50 -11.01
CA ASP A 8 -6.62 -8.69 -12.20
C ASP A 8 -7.15 -7.29 -11.88
N SER A 9 -7.71 -7.08 -10.68
CA SER A 9 -8.18 -5.77 -10.23
C SER A 9 -7.05 -4.85 -9.74
N PHE A 10 -5.84 -5.37 -9.61
CA PHE A 10 -4.71 -4.68 -8.98
C PHE A 10 -3.54 -4.51 -9.95
N ASN A 11 -2.83 -3.39 -9.79
CA ASN A 11 -1.47 -3.21 -10.25
C ASN A 11 -0.53 -3.72 -9.15
N LEU A 12 0.46 -4.52 -9.55
CA LEU A 12 1.50 -5.01 -8.65
C LEU A 12 2.73 -4.10 -8.73
N TYR A 13 3.14 -3.56 -7.60
CA TYR A 13 4.38 -2.82 -7.43
C TYR A 13 5.31 -3.62 -6.52
N LYS A 14 6.56 -3.76 -6.94
CA LYS A 14 7.58 -4.45 -6.16
C LYS A 14 8.51 -3.42 -5.52
N VAL A 15 8.56 -3.40 -4.19
CA VAL A 15 9.40 -2.49 -3.40
C VAL A 15 10.34 -3.34 -2.56
N GLY A 16 11.55 -3.58 -3.09
CA GLY A 16 12.49 -4.56 -2.53
C GLY A 16 11.87 -5.96 -2.51
N ASP A 17 11.74 -6.54 -1.33
CA ASP A 17 11.13 -7.86 -1.12
C ASP A 17 9.62 -7.81 -0.83
N ILE A 18 9.01 -6.61 -0.89
CA ILE A 18 7.60 -6.40 -0.59
C ILE A 18 6.81 -6.28 -1.90
N ASN A 19 5.73 -7.06 -1.99
CA ASN A 19 4.74 -6.97 -3.06
C ASN A 19 3.58 -6.08 -2.60
N VAL A 20 3.33 -4.98 -3.33
CA VAL A 20 2.27 -4.02 -3.05
C VAL A 20 1.22 -4.11 -4.15
N TYR A 21 -0.01 -4.50 -3.79
CA TYR A 21 -1.14 -4.58 -4.72
C TYR A 21 -2.01 -3.33 -4.56
N VAL A 22 -2.10 -2.54 -5.63
CA VAL A 22 -2.87 -1.28 -5.65
C VAL A 22 -4.02 -1.43 -6.63
N LEU A 23 -5.24 -1.05 -6.24
CA LEU A 23 -6.40 -1.11 -7.14
C LEU A 23 -6.17 -0.26 -8.39
N LYS A 24 -6.44 -0.81 -9.58
CA LYS A 24 -6.20 -0.13 -10.86
C LYS A 24 -6.94 1.20 -11.01
N TRP A 25 -8.09 1.33 -10.36
CA TRP A 25 -8.94 2.52 -10.41
C TRP A 25 -8.66 3.51 -9.28
N LEU A 26 -7.74 3.19 -8.35
CA LEU A 26 -7.35 4.10 -7.28
C LEU A 26 -6.62 5.30 -7.90
N ARG A 27 -7.18 6.49 -7.72
CA ARG A 27 -6.52 7.76 -8.06
C ARG A 27 -5.98 8.35 -6.78
N THR A 28 -4.67 8.43 -6.67
CA THR A 28 -4.00 9.04 -5.53
C THR A 28 -3.93 10.55 -5.74
N ARG A 29 -3.94 11.29 -4.63
CA ARG A 29 -3.63 12.72 -4.66
C ARG A 29 -2.13 12.83 -4.92
N ASP A 30 -1.74 13.56 -5.95
CA ASP A 30 -0.35 13.76 -6.39
C ASP A 30 0.36 12.51 -6.96
N GLU A 31 -0.40 11.53 -7.49
CA GLU A 31 0.14 10.34 -8.19
C GLU A 31 1.04 9.41 -7.34
N GLU A 32 1.18 9.67 -6.04
CA GLU A 32 2.03 8.91 -5.13
C GLU A 32 1.22 8.19 -4.04
N ILE A 33 1.68 7.00 -3.64
CA ILE A 33 1.23 6.31 -2.41
C ILE A 33 2.42 6.28 -1.47
N ARG A 34 2.28 6.90 -0.29
CA ARG A 34 3.33 6.87 0.72
C ARG A 34 3.02 5.81 1.76
N ILE A 35 3.89 4.81 1.85
CA ILE A 35 3.81 3.76 2.88
C ILE A 35 4.88 4.04 3.92
N THR A 36 4.46 4.29 5.16
CA THR A 36 5.35 4.65 6.27
C THR A 36 5.26 3.60 7.37
N LEU A 37 6.40 2.99 7.71
CA LEU A 37 6.50 2.12 8.89
C LEU A 37 6.92 2.97 10.09
N SER A 38 6.01 3.21 11.03
CA SER A 38 6.32 3.85 12.30
C SER A 38 6.54 2.82 13.40
N ARG A 39 7.39 3.14 14.36
CA ARG A 39 7.56 2.36 15.58
C ARG A 39 7.26 3.26 16.76
N PHE A 40 6.28 2.87 17.56
CA PHE A 40 5.98 3.52 18.83
C PHE A 40 6.14 2.50 19.96
N LEU A 41 7.12 2.73 20.83
CA LEU A 41 7.57 1.77 21.85
C LEU A 41 7.93 0.40 21.22
N TRP A 42 7.22 -0.65 21.64
CA TRP A 42 7.40 -2.04 21.19
C TRP A 42 6.50 -2.40 20.00
N THR A 43 5.61 -1.50 19.58
CA THR A 43 4.63 -1.76 18.53
C THR A 43 5.06 -1.11 17.22
N LYS A 44 4.88 -1.84 16.11
CA LYS A 44 5.11 -1.35 14.75
C LYS A 44 3.77 -1.09 14.06
N TYR A 45 3.66 0.06 13.40
CA TYR A 45 2.47 0.49 12.67
C TYR A 45 2.86 0.75 11.22
N LEU A 46 2.11 0.15 10.29
CA LEU A 46 2.24 0.46 8.87
C LEU A 46 1.13 1.43 8.49
N TYR A 47 1.52 2.66 8.17
CA TYR A 47 0.63 3.71 7.68
C TYR A 47 0.69 3.76 6.16
N VAL A 48 -0.47 3.91 5.53
CA VAL A 48 -0.59 4.14 4.10
C VAL A 48 -1.28 5.49 3.96
N ASP A 49 -0.51 6.51 3.63
CA ASP A 49 -1.04 7.82 3.27
C ASP A 49 -1.61 7.70 1.86
N GLY A 50 -2.92 7.49 1.77
CA GLY A 50 -3.59 7.29 0.49
C GLY A 50 -5.00 7.86 0.39
N ILE A 51 -5.60 8.35 1.47
CA ILE A 51 -7.01 8.78 1.41
C ILE A 51 -7.22 10.01 2.30
N SER A 52 -7.14 11.20 1.69
CA SER A 52 -7.92 12.35 2.16
C SER A 52 -9.31 12.18 1.55
N PHE A 53 -10.30 11.87 2.40
CA PHE A 53 -11.66 12.32 2.11
C PHE A 53 -11.74 13.83 2.32
#